data_AF-A0A0B7C435-F1
#
_entry.id   AF-A0A0B7C435-F1
#
_cell.length_a   1.000
_cell.length_b   1.000
_cell.length_c   1.000
_cell.angle_alpha   90.00
_cell.angle_beta   90.00
_cell.angle_gamma   90.00
#
_symmetry.space_group_name_H-M   'P 1'
#
loop_
_entity.id
_entity.type
_entity.pdbx_description
1 polymer ?
#
loop_
_entity_poly.entity_id
_entity_poly.type
_entity_poly.pdbx_seq_one_letter_code
_entity_poly.pdbx_strand_id
1 'polypeptide(L)'
;KALKSSITSKQYDCEELIADLVSQACIQVLPKNSSNFNVDNIRVVKILGSGVHDSRVINGMVFHRKTEGEVTKADNCRVAVFACAFDIMHTETK
;
A
#
# COMPACT_ATOMS: atom_id res chain seq x y z
N LYS A 1 -2.70 17.61 -15.71
CA LYS A 1 -1.53 18.39 -16.20
C LYS A 1 -0.50 18.65 -15.10
N ALA A 2 -0.88 19.09 -13.90
CA ALA A 2 0.07 19.39 -12.81
C ALA A 2 0.94 18.20 -12.34
N LEU A 3 0.36 16.99 -12.21
CA LEU A 3 1.12 15.81 -11.76
C LEU A 3 2.22 15.40 -12.75
N LYS A 4 1.88 15.34 -14.05
CA LYS A 4 2.80 14.90 -15.10
C LYS A 4 4.07 15.76 -15.16
N SER A 5 3.95 17.09 -15.14
CA SER A 5 5.11 17.99 -15.21
C SER A 5 6.12 17.75 -14.10
N SER A 6 5.66 17.50 -12.87
CA SER A 6 6.55 17.22 -11.74
C SER A 6 7.22 15.85 -11.89
N ILE A 7 6.49 14.85 -12.39
CA ILE A 7 6.97 13.47 -12.55
C ILE A 7 7.95 13.34 -13.71
N THR A 8 7.68 13.96 -14.87
CA THR A 8 8.55 13.90 -16.07
C THR A 8 9.99 14.32 -15.77
N SER A 9 10.18 15.24 -14.82
CA SER A 9 11.53 15.68 -14.41
C SER A 9 12.39 14.60 -13.74
N LYS A 10 11.77 13.49 -13.29
CA LYS A 10 12.43 12.39 -12.59
C LYS A 10 12.21 11.03 -13.22
N GLN A 11 11.07 10.82 -13.89
CA GLN A 11 10.64 9.54 -14.45
C GLN A 11 10.07 9.76 -15.86
N TYR A 12 10.96 10.18 -16.77
CA TYR A 12 10.66 10.30 -18.19
C TYR A 12 10.29 8.93 -18.78
N ASP A 13 9.35 8.90 -19.73
CA ASP A 13 8.71 7.72 -20.34
C ASP A 13 7.71 6.95 -19.44
N CYS A 14 7.70 7.20 -18.13
CA CYS A 14 6.77 6.56 -17.18
C CYS A 14 5.79 7.57 -16.55
N GLU A 15 5.82 8.84 -16.95
CA GLU A 15 5.06 9.91 -16.30
C GLU A 15 3.55 9.72 -16.39
N GLU A 16 3.05 9.15 -17.48
CA GLU A 16 1.62 8.90 -17.68
C GLU A 16 1.12 7.90 -16.65
N LEU A 17 1.80 6.74 -16.59
CA LEU A 17 1.44 5.65 -15.71
C LEU A 17 1.58 6.03 -14.23
N ILE A 18 2.66 6.70 -13.85
CA ILE A 18 2.85 7.14 -12.47
C ILE A 18 1.84 8.24 -12.10
N ALA A 19 1.55 9.18 -13.02
CA ALA A 19 0.54 10.20 -12.76
C ALA A 19 -0.85 9.60 -12.55
N ASP A 20 -1.20 8.56 -13.31
CA ASP A 20 -2.46 7.83 -13.15
C ASP A 20 -2.53 7.14 -11.79
N LEU A 21 -1.49 6.41 -11.39
CA LEU A 21 -1.41 5.77 -10.07
C LEU A 21 -1.54 6.78 -8.92
N VAL A 22 -0.81 7.90 -9.00
CA VAL A 22 -0.87 8.96 -7.97
C VAL A 22 -2.26 9.59 -7.93
N SER A 23 -2.86 9.89 -9.07
CA SER A 23 -4.19 10.50 -9.13
C SER A 23 -5.25 9.60 -8.52
N GLN A 24 -5.22 8.30 -8.84
CA GLN A 24 -6.14 7.31 -8.30
C GLN A 24 -6.00 7.18 -6.77
N ALA A 25 -4.76 7.12 -6.26
CA ALA A 25 -4.51 7.05 -4.83
C ALA A 25 -5.04 8.30 -4.10
N CYS A 26 -4.77 9.49 -4.63
CA CYS A 26 -5.22 10.76 -4.04
C CYS A 26 -6.76 10.87 -4.01
N ILE A 27 -7.44 10.43 -5.08
CA ILE A 27 -8.91 10.45 -5.13
C ILE A 27 -9.51 9.50 -4.09
N GLN A 28 -8.94 8.31 -3.90
CA GLN A 28 -9.45 7.32 -2.94
C GLN A 28 -9.34 7.77 -1.48
N VAL A 29 -8.31 8.58 -1.14
CA VAL A 29 -8.11 9.07 0.23
C VAL A 29 -8.70 10.46 0.48
N LEU A 30 -9.33 11.08 -0.52
CA LEU A 30 -9.84 12.45 -0.42
C LEU A 30 -11.01 12.52 0.58
N PRO A 31 -10.86 13.22 1.72
CA PRO A 31 -11.95 13.40 2.67
C PRO A 31 -12.99 14.41 2.15
N LYS A 32 -14.20 14.39 2.73
CA LYS A 32 -15.27 15.35 2.39
C LYS A 32 -14.83 16.82 2.56
N ASN A 33 -14.00 17.10 3.56
CA ASN A 33 -13.36 18.39 3.74
C ASN A 33 -11.92 18.31 3.21
N SER A 34 -11.65 18.95 2.08
CA SER A 34 -10.35 18.90 1.40
C SER A 34 -9.17 19.39 2.25
N SER A 35 -9.39 20.25 3.25
CA SER A 35 -8.35 20.71 4.17
C SER A 35 -7.78 19.59 5.06
N ASN A 36 -8.49 18.47 5.21
CA ASN A 36 -8.06 17.33 6.03
C ASN A 36 -7.32 16.27 5.22
N PHE A 37 -6.95 16.56 3.97
CA PHE A 37 -6.19 15.61 3.16
C PHE A 37 -4.84 15.32 3.82
N ASN A 38 -4.60 14.04 4.15
CA ASN A 38 -3.35 13.59 4.75
C ASN A 38 -2.65 12.59 3.82
N VAL A 39 -1.41 12.91 3.45
CA VAL A 39 -0.53 12.07 2.61
C VAL A 39 -0.12 10.77 3.28
N ASP A 40 -0.11 10.70 4.63
CA ASP A 40 0.24 9.48 5.38
C ASP A 40 -0.78 8.36 5.19
N ASN A 41 -1.98 8.68 4.68
CA ASN A 41 -2.99 7.70 4.31
C ASN A 41 -2.63 6.92 3.03
N ILE A 42 -1.62 7.38 2.27
CA ILE A 42 -1.11 6.70 1.08
C ILE A 42 0.23 6.06 1.43
N ARG A 43 0.31 4.74 1.39
CA ARG A 43 1.56 4.00 1.55
C ARG A 43 2.01 3.39 0.22
N VAL A 44 3.31 3.46 -0.06
CA VAL A 44 3.94 2.87 -1.24
C VAL A 44 4.79 1.68 -0.81
N VAL A 45 4.60 0.53 -1.45
CA VAL A 45 5.39 -0.69 -1.21
C VAL A 45 6.06 -1.08 -2.52
N LYS A 46 7.38 -1.33 -2.47
CA LYS A 46 8.15 -1.82 -3.62
C LYS A 46 8.30 -3.33 -3.51
N ILE A 47 7.85 -4.06 -4.53
CA ILE A 47 7.97 -5.51 -4.60
C ILE A 47 9.10 -5.82 -5.60
N LEU A 48 10.15 -6.48 -5.12
CA LEU A 48 11.27 -6.88 -5.97
C LEU A 48 10.85 -7.99 -6.94
N GLY A 49 11.41 -7.97 -8.15
CA GLY A 49 11.11 -8.95 -9.20
C GLY A 49 10.06 -8.52 -10.22
N SER A 50 9.55 -7.29 -10.14
CA SER A 50 8.57 -6.72 -11.06
C SER A 50 8.95 -5.28 -11.44
N GLY A 51 8.30 -4.73 -12.47
CA GLY A 51 8.55 -3.39 -13.00
C GLY A 51 7.49 -2.36 -12.60
N VAL A 52 7.71 -1.10 -12.99
CA VAL A 52 6.76 -0.01 -12.72
C VAL A 52 5.42 -0.24 -13.45
N HIS A 53 5.44 -0.88 -14.61
CA HIS A 53 4.23 -1.18 -15.39
C HIS A 53 3.24 -2.13 -14.71
N ASP A 54 3.70 -2.97 -13.78
CA ASP A 54 2.85 -3.89 -13.01
C ASP A 54 2.30 -3.24 -11.72
N SER A 55 2.63 -1.97 -11.48
CA SER A 55 2.19 -1.25 -10.29
C SER A 55 0.69 -0.99 -10.34
N ARG A 56 0.02 -1.12 -9.19
CA ARG A 56 -1.42 -0.87 -9.05
C ARG A 56 -1.75 -0.24 -7.71
N VAL A 57 -2.82 0.54 -7.68
CA VAL A 57 -3.37 1.09 -6.44
C VAL A 57 -4.30 0.05 -5.80
N ILE A 58 -4.11 -0.20 -4.51
CA ILE A 58 -4.94 -1.08 -3.71
C ILE A 58 -5.69 -0.25 -2.68
N ASN A 59 -7.02 -0.37 -2.67
CA ASN A 59 -7.84 0.19 -1.60
C ASN A 59 -7.85 -0.80 -0.41
N GLY A 60 -6.95 -0.58 0.54
CA GLY A 60 -6.80 -1.44 1.72
C GLY A 60 -5.37 -1.44 2.25
N MET A 61 -5.02 -2.51 2.98
CA MET A 61 -3.68 -2.71 3.54
C MET A 61 -2.92 -3.80 2.77
N VAL A 62 -1.63 -3.58 2.54
CA VAL A 62 -0.73 -4.54 1.91
C VAL A 62 0.42 -4.83 2.87
N PHE A 63 0.71 -6.12 3.09
CA PHE A 63 1.81 -6.58 3.91
C PHE A 63 2.84 -7.30 3.05
N HIS A 64 4.12 -6.98 3.20
CA HIS A 64 5.20 -7.65 2.46
C HIS A 64 5.50 -9.05 2.99
N ARG A 65 5.15 -9.33 4.26
CA ARG A 65 5.34 -10.65 4.86
C ARG A 65 4.29 -11.65 4.36
N LYS A 66 4.69 -12.91 4.28
CA LYS A 66 3.76 -14.02 4.06
C LYS A 66 2.94 -14.29 5.34
N THR A 67 1.87 -15.07 5.20
CA THR A 67 1.08 -15.59 6.31
C THR A 67 1.91 -16.56 7.17
N GLU A 68 1.78 -16.47 8.49
CA GLU A 68 2.48 -17.31 9.48
C GLU A 68 1.75 -18.64 9.78
N GLY A 69 0.87 -19.09 8.89
CA GLY A 69 0.06 -20.31 9.08
C GLY A 69 -0.27 -21.00 7.75
N GLU A 70 -1.03 -22.09 7.82
CA GLU A 70 -1.35 -22.93 6.65
C GLU A 70 -2.31 -22.24 5.66
N VAL A 71 -3.26 -21.46 6.17
CA VAL A 71 -4.25 -20.77 5.35
C VAL A 71 -3.64 -19.50 4.74
N THR A 72 -3.45 -19.52 3.42
CA THR A 72 -2.82 -18.42 2.67
C THR A 72 -3.82 -17.53 1.92
N LYS A 73 -5.08 -17.96 1.80
CA LYS A 73 -6.15 -17.23 1.12
C LYS A 73 -7.47 -17.39 1.87
N ALA A 74 -8.19 -16.29 2.03
CA ALA A 74 -9.54 -16.26 2.55
C ALA A 74 -10.35 -15.19 1.81
N ASP A 75 -11.59 -15.51 1.46
CA ASP A 75 -12.53 -14.59 0.81
C ASP A 75 -13.70 -14.29 1.77
N ASN A 76 -14.22 -13.06 1.76
CA ASN A 76 -15.32 -12.60 2.63
C ASN A 76 -15.11 -12.84 4.14
N CYS A 77 -13.92 -12.51 4.65
CA CYS A 77 -13.55 -12.67 6.06
C CYS A 77 -13.63 -11.36 6.86
N ARG A 78 -13.65 -11.48 8.19
CA ARG A 78 -13.53 -10.34 9.10
C ARG A 78 -12.08 -10.17 9.52
N VAL A 79 -11.61 -8.94 9.56
CA VAL A 79 -10.23 -8.60 9.96
C VAL A 79 -10.23 -8.11 11.40
N ALA A 80 -9.39 -8.72 12.24
CA ALA A 80 -9.10 -8.25 13.59
C ALA A 80 -7.66 -7.71 13.63
N VAL A 81 -7.48 -6.53 14.21
CA VAL A 81 -6.17 -5.91 14.41
C VAL A 81 -5.88 -5.87 15.89
N PHE A 82 -4.78 -6.49 16.29
CA PHE A 82 -4.34 -6.54 17.67
C PHE A 82 -3.07 -5.71 17.83
N ALA A 83 -3.07 -4.79 18.79
CA ALA A 83 -1.91 -3.95 19.12
C ALA A 83 -1.04 -4.52 20.26
N CYS A 84 -1.39 -5.71 20.77
CA CYS A 84 -0.63 -6.42 21.80
C CYS A 84 0.31 -7.45 21.18
N ALA A 85 1.35 -7.82 21.93
CA ALA A 85 2.20 -8.94 21.58
C ALA A 85 1.40 -10.25 21.65
N PHE A 86 1.47 -11.04 20.58
CA PHE A 86 1.16 -12.46 20.63
C PHE A 86 2.46 -13.18 20.94
N ASP A 87 2.65 -13.56 22.20
CA ASP A 87 3.73 -14.48 22.54
C ASP A 87 3.42 -15.83 21.90
N ILE A 88 4.13 -16.15 20.82
CA ILE A 88 4.28 -17.53 20.37
C ILE A 88 5.22 -18.15 21.40
N MET A 89 4.67 -18.64 22.52
CA MET A 89 5.38 -19.21 23.67
C MET A 89 6.71 -19.85 23.26
N HIS A 90 7.79 -19.07 23.28
CA HIS A 90 9.12 -19.61 23.30
C HIS A 90 9.28 -20.10 24.72
N THR A 91 9.20 -21.42 24.91
CA THR A 91 9.50 -22.02 26.20
C THR A 91 10.96 -21.72 26.51
N GLU A 92 11.20 -20.74 27.39
CA GLU A 92 12.52 -20.55 27.98
C GLU A 92 12.89 -21.84 28.72
N THR A 93 13.77 -22.66 28.13
CA THR A 93 14.46 -23.72 28.85
C THR A 93 15.45 -23.08 29.80
N LYS A 94 15.15 -23.19 31.09
CA LYS A 94 16.06 -22.91 32.20
C LYS A 94 17.20 -23.92 32.25
#